data_AF-A0A924W0W9-F1
#
_entry.id   AF-A0A924W0W9-F1
#
_cell.length_a   1.000
_cell.length_b   1.000
_cell.length_c   1.000
_cell.angle_alpha   90.00
_cell.angle_beta   90.00
_cell.angle_gamma   90.00
#
_symmetry.space_group_name_H-M   'P 1'
#
loop_
_entity.id
_entity.type
_entity.pdbx_description
1 polymer ?
#
loop_
_entity_poly.entity_id
_entity_poly.type
_entity_poly.pdbx_seq_one_letter_code
_entity_poly.pdbx_strand_id
1 'polypeptide(L)'
;MVVGAGVVGLIALFLYTNTQFVLGVFGVGVAIITASINYRAAKEKEIDSRLFADKRTVYTELVGTVMGLFHEKKINPTEEEQKSLVKKLQGLRTQLLVWGSADTLQALDQMSGLQQPDTSGLPIAGTRWLARLFSAIRTDLGHKDPPGAALEMALGMLNEPDRSNLRAAMAKLPN
;
A
#
# COMPACT_ATOMS: atom_id res chain seq x y z
N MET A 1 37.05 -1.75 -11.79
CA MET A 1 38.12 -1.24 -12.67
C MET A 1 37.63 -0.25 -13.75
N VAL A 2 36.37 -0.32 -14.23
CA VAL A 2 35.84 0.59 -15.27
C VAL A 2 35.75 2.06 -14.84
N VAL A 3 35.48 2.33 -13.55
CA VAL A 3 35.35 3.71 -13.02
C VAL A 3 36.70 4.46 -13.00
N GLY A 4 37.81 3.75 -12.73
CA GLY A 4 39.15 4.36 -12.68
C GLY A 4 39.67 4.81 -14.04
N ALA A 5 39.41 4.02 -15.09
CA ALA A 5 39.79 4.38 -16.46
C ALA A 5 38.98 5.59 -17.00
N GLY A 6 37.70 5.71 -16.62
CA GLY A 6 36.85 6.84 -17.00
C GLY A 6 37.30 8.17 -16.39
N VAL A 7 37.74 8.16 -15.12
CA VAL A 7 38.22 9.37 -14.43
C VAL A 7 39.57 9.83 -14.99
N VAL A 8 40.49 8.91 -15.28
CA VAL A 8 41.80 9.26 -15.86
C VAL A 8 41.66 9.80 -17.30
N GLY A 9 40.75 9.23 -18.10
CA GLY A 9 40.44 9.73 -19.44
C GLY A 9 39.83 11.14 -19.45
N LEU A 10 38.95 11.44 -18.48
CA LEU A 10 38.36 12.78 -18.31
C LEU A 10 39.40 13.83 -17.91
N ILE A 11 40.34 13.48 -17.03
CA ILE A 11 41.43 14.39 -16.60
C ILE A 11 42.38 14.68 -17.78
N ALA A 12 42.72 13.67 -18.58
CA ALA A 12 43.55 13.87 -19.78
C ALA A 12 42.85 14.75 -20.84
N LEU A 13 41.54 14.59 -21.02
CA LEU A 13 40.71 15.45 -21.90
C LEU A 13 40.67 16.91 -21.41
N PHE A 14 40.66 17.13 -20.09
CA PHE A 14 40.67 18.46 -19.48
C PHE A 14 41.99 19.20 -19.67
N LEU A 15 43.11 18.47 -19.66
CA LEU A 15 44.46 19.03 -19.79
C LEU A 15 44.86 19.33 -21.24
N TYR A 16 44.32 18.60 -22.22
CA TYR A 16 44.75 18.67 -23.63
C TYR A 16 43.72 19.28 -24.60
N THR A 17 42.54 19.69 -24.13
CA THR A 17 41.45 20.13 -25.02
C THR A 17 40.82 21.46 -24.60
N ASN A 18 40.30 22.21 -25.57
CA ASN A 18 39.61 23.49 -25.37
C ASN A 18 38.46 23.34 -24.35
N THR A 19 38.40 24.23 -23.35
CA THR A 19 37.42 24.23 -22.26
C THR A 19 35.97 24.18 -22.76
N GLN A 20 35.68 24.77 -23.93
CA GLN A 20 34.36 24.72 -24.55
C GLN A 20 33.95 23.31 -25.00
N PHE A 21 34.90 22.50 -25.48
CA PHE A 21 34.64 21.11 -25.88
C PHE A 21 34.33 20.24 -24.67
N VAL A 22 35.10 20.40 -23.58
CA VAL A 22 34.91 19.65 -22.34
C VAL A 22 33.56 19.96 -21.69
N LEU A 23 33.17 21.24 -21.65
CA LEU A 23 31.84 21.65 -21.18
C LEU A 23 30.72 21.09 -22.06
N GLY A 24 30.92 21.03 -23.39
CA GLY A 24 29.99 20.40 -24.32
C GLY A 24 29.78 18.91 -24.03
N VAL A 25 30.86 18.15 -23.84
CA VAL A 25 30.78 16.72 -23.49
C VAL A 25 30.11 16.51 -22.13
N PHE A 26 30.40 17.37 -21.15
CA PHE A 26 29.79 17.29 -19.82
C PHE A 26 28.28 17.58 -19.87
N GLY A 27 27.87 18.59 -20.64
CA GLY A 27 26.46 18.92 -20.85
C GLY A 27 25.68 17.78 -21.48
N VAL A 28 26.26 17.12 -22.49
CA VAL A 28 25.66 15.93 -23.12
C VAL A 28 25.56 14.77 -22.12
N GLY A 29 26.61 14.54 -21.31
CA GLY A 29 26.60 13.51 -20.28
C GLY A 29 25.50 13.70 -19.23
N VAL A 30 25.36 14.92 -18.71
CA VAL A 30 24.30 15.27 -17.75
C VAL A 30 22.92 15.09 -18.38
N ALA A 31 22.73 15.55 -19.61
CA ALA A 31 21.45 15.40 -20.32
C ALA A 31 21.05 13.92 -20.49
N ILE A 32 22.00 13.03 -20.81
CA ILE A 32 21.76 11.59 -20.93
C ILE A 32 21.35 10.97 -19.60
N ILE A 33 22.01 11.35 -18.49
CA ILE A 33 21.69 10.86 -17.15
C ILE A 33 20.28 11.32 -16.75
N THR A 34 19.97 12.61 -16.91
CA THR A 34 18.64 13.15 -16.60
C THR A 34 17.55 12.50 -17.45
N ALA A 35 17.79 12.31 -18.76
CA ALA A 35 16.86 11.62 -19.64
C ALA A 35 16.65 10.15 -19.21
N SER A 36 17.70 9.47 -18.77
CA SER A 36 17.61 8.08 -18.28
C SER A 36 16.80 7.96 -17.00
N ILE A 37 16.96 8.88 -16.06
CA ILE A 37 16.16 8.94 -14.82
C ILE A 37 14.69 9.21 -15.16
N ASN A 38 14.43 10.21 -16.01
CA ASN A 38 13.07 10.54 -16.44
C ASN A 38 12.40 9.39 -17.20
N TYR A 39 13.15 8.68 -18.04
CA TYR A 39 12.65 7.51 -18.77
C TYR A 39 12.31 6.35 -17.82
N ARG A 40 13.14 6.09 -16.81
CA ARG A 40 12.83 5.09 -15.77
C ARG A 40 11.58 5.45 -14.99
N ALA A 41 11.48 6.68 -14.50
CA ALA A 41 10.30 7.15 -13.78
C ALA A 41 9.03 7.10 -14.65
N ALA A 42 9.13 7.43 -15.94
CA ALA A 42 8.02 7.32 -16.88
C ALA A 42 7.61 5.86 -17.12
N LYS A 43 8.57 4.94 -17.22
CA LYS A 43 8.31 3.50 -17.38
C LYS A 43 7.74 2.85 -16.13
N GLU A 44 8.24 3.22 -14.94
CA GLU A 44 7.66 2.81 -13.67
C GLU A 44 6.20 3.28 -13.57
N LYS A 45 5.93 4.53 -13.94
CA LYS A 45 4.56 5.06 -13.97
C LYS A 45 3.66 4.36 -15.01
N GLU A 46 4.21 3.96 -16.15
CA GLU A 46 3.48 3.18 -17.17
C GLU A 46 3.15 1.77 -16.65
N ILE A 47 4.11 1.10 -16.03
CA ILE A 47 3.93 -0.22 -15.41
C ILE A 47 2.88 -0.10 -14.29
N ASP A 48 3.06 0.85 -13.38
CA ASP A 48 2.10 1.12 -12.31
C ASP A 48 0.72 1.41 -12.87
N SER A 49 0.57 2.21 -13.93
CA SER A 49 -0.74 2.51 -14.51
C SER A 49 -1.47 1.28 -15.06
N ARG A 50 -0.73 0.31 -15.63
CA ARG A 50 -1.29 -0.94 -16.13
C ARG A 50 -1.66 -1.87 -14.99
N LEU A 51 -0.80 -1.97 -13.98
CA LEU A 51 -1.01 -2.82 -12.82
C LEU A 51 -2.02 -2.24 -11.82
N PHE A 52 -2.26 -0.93 -11.85
CA PHE A 52 -3.19 -0.23 -10.97
C PHE A 52 -4.63 -0.69 -11.17
N ALA A 53 -5.04 -0.97 -12.41
CA ALA A 53 -6.38 -1.47 -12.70
C ALA A 53 -6.64 -2.84 -12.05
N ASP A 54 -5.67 -3.74 -12.16
CA ASP A 54 -5.74 -5.07 -11.57
C ASP A 54 -5.66 -5.00 -10.04
N LYS A 55 -4.69 -4.25 -9.49
CA LYS A 55 -4.58 -3.98 -8.05
C LYS A 55 -5.87 -3.42 -7.45
N ARG A 56 -6.45 -2.41 -8.10
CA ARG A 56 -7.71 -1.78 -7.66
C ARG A 56 -8.86 -2.79 -7.63
N THR A 57 -8.92 -3.67 -8.61
CA THR A 57 -9.95 -4.72 -8.68
C THR A 57 -9.83 -5.67 -7.49
N VAL A 58 -8.63 -6.18 -7.23
CA VAL A 58 -8.33 -7.06 -6.09
C VAL A 58 -8.68 -6.37 -4.77
N TYR A 59 -8.27 -5.11 -4.58
CA TYR A 59 -8.57 -4.37 -3.35
C TYR A 59 -10.06 -4.07 -3.18
N THR A 60 -10.77 -3.76 -4.27
CA THR A 60 -12.22 -3.54 -4.21
C THR A 60 -12.93 -4.82 -3.78
N GLU A 61 -12.52 -5.98 -4.30
CA GLU A 61 -13.10 -7.26 -3.93
C GLU A 61 -12.74 -7.67 -2.48
N LEU A 62 -11.51 -7.38 -2.03
CA LEU A 62 -11.09 -7.59 -0.66
C LEU A 62 -11.91 -6.74 0.31
N VAL A 63 -11.97 -5.42 0.08
CA VAL A 63 -12.73 -4.49 0.92
C VAL A 63 -14.20 -4.89 0.92
N GLY A 64 -14.79 -5.19 -0.24
CA GLY A 64 -16.19 -5.62 -0.33
C GLY A 64 -16.46 -6.92 0.44
N THR A 65 -15.53 -7.89 0.40
CA THR A 65 -15.65 -9.14 1.15
C THR A 65 -15.55 -8.91 2.65
N VAL A 66 -14.54 -8.13 3.09
CA VAL A 66 -14.39 -7.78 4.51
C VAL A 66 -15.61 -7.01 5.01
N MET A 67 -16.11 -6.02 4.26
CA MET A 67 -17.28 -5.25 4.66
C MET A 67 -18.56 -6.09 4.67
N GLY A 68 -18.70 -7.03 3.73
CA GLY A 68 -19.76 -8.03 3.76
C GLY A 68 -19.77 -8.81 5.07
N LEU A 69 -18.60 -9.23 5.57
CA LEU A 69 -18.50 -9.95 6.85
C LEU A 69 -18.91 -9.12 8.07
N PHE A 70 -18.65 -7.82 8.05
CA PHE A 70 -19.09 -6.93 9.13
C PHE A 70 -20.59 -6.62 9.09
N HIS A 71 -21.22 -6.64 7.90
CA HIS A 71 -22.64 -6.31 7.72
C HIS A 71 -23.56 -7.54 7.78
N GLU A 72 -23.08 -8.70 7.35
CA GLU A 72 -23.83 -9.95 7.40
C GLU A 72 -23.93 -10.47 8.84
N LYS A 73 -24.93 -9.97 9.57
CA LYS A 73 -25.37 -10.47 10.89
C LYS A 73 -26.01 -11.87 10.82
N LYS A 74 -25.49 -12.80 10.01
CA LYS A 74 -25.95 -14.20 10.07
C LYS A 74 -25.29 -14.87 11.26
N ILE A 75 -26.06 -15.05 12.32
CA ILE A 75 -25.61 -15.62 13.62
C ILE A 75 -25.12 -17.07 13.48
N ASN A 76 -25.40 -17.77 12.38
CA ASN A 76 -24.80 -19.06 12.04
C ASN A 76 -24.78 -19.24 10.51
N PRO A 77 -23.67 -18.91 9.82
CA PRO A 77 -23.58 -19.21 8.39
C PRO A 77 -23.60 -20.72 8.17
N THR A 78 -24.31 -21.16 7.13
CA THR A 78 -24.34 -22.57 6.72
C THR A 78 -22.93 -23.05 6.36
N GLU A 79 -22.66 -24.35 6.47
CA GLU A 79 -21.35 -24.92 6.16
C GLU A 79 -20.91 -24.60 4.72
N GLU A 80 -21.87 -24.54 3.79
CA GLU A 80 -21.64 -24.18 2.39
C GLU A 80 -21.24 -22.70 2.23
N GLU A 81 -21.92 -21.79 2.93
CA GLU A 81 -21.54 -20.37 2.96
C GLU A 81 -20.13 -20.18 3.53
N GLN A 82 -19.79 -20.87 4.62
CA GLN A 82 -18.45 -20.83 5.21
C GLN A 82 -17.37 -21.32 4.23
N LYS A 83 -17.59 -22.46 3.56
CA LYS A 83 -16.65 -22.99 2.55
C LYS A 83 -16.47 -22.01 1.39
N SER A 84 -17.55 -21.38 0.93
CA SER A 84 -17.50 -20.41 -0.16
C SER A 84 -16.68 -19.17 0.23
N LEU A 85 -16.85 -18.69 1.46
CA LEU A 85 -16.11 -17.55 2.00
C LEU A 85 -14.62 -17.85 2.14
N VAL A 86 -14.28 -19.01 2.71
CA VAL A 86 -12.88 -19.43 2.86
C VAL A 86 -12.20 -19.50 1.50
N LYS A 87 -12.86 -20.09 0.49
CA LYS A 87 -12.35 -20.16 -0.88
C LYS A 87 -12.13 -18.76 -1.47
N LYS A 88 -13.07 -17.83 -1.23
CA LYS A 88 -12.95 -16.44 -1.69
C LYS A 88 -11.77 -15.72 -1.03
N LEU A 89 -11.62 -15.84 0.29
CA LEU A 89 -10.51 -15.25 1.03
C LEU A 89 -9.16 -15.84 0.62
N GLN A 90 -9.08 -17.15 0.33
CA GLN A 90 -7.88 -17.77 -0.23
C GLN A 90 -7.55 -17.21 -1.61
N GLY A 91 -8.54 -17.07 -2.50
CA GLY A 91 -8.34 -16.46 -3.82
C GLY A 91 -7.83 -15.03 -3.74
N LEU A 92 -8.42 -14.21 -2.86
CA LEU A 92 -7.96 -12.85 -2.60
C LEU A 92 -6.53 -12.83 -2.04
N ARG A 93 -6.20 -13.73 -1.10
CA ARG A 93 -4.83 -13.84 -0.58
C ARG A 93 -3.83 -14.17 -1.68
N THR A 94 -4.15 -15.10 -2.58
CA THR A 94 -3.28 -15.43 -3.73
C THR A 94 -3.10 -14.23 -4.65
N GLN A 95 -4.16 -13.48 -4.95
CA GLN A 95 -4.06 -12.26 -5.76
C GLN A 95 -3.22 -11.18 -5.08
N LEU A 96 -3.36 -11.01 -3.76
CA LEU A 96 -2.55 -10.07 -2.98
C LEU A 96 -1.08 -10.46 -2.90
N LEU A 97 -0.73 -11.76 -2.99
CA LEU A 97 0.67 -12.17 -3.08
C LEU A 97 1.33 -11.74 -4.40
N VAL A 98 0.55 -11.62 -5.46
CA VAL A 98 1.05 -11.17 -6.78
C VAL A 98 1.04 -9.64 -6.87
N TRP A 99 -0.03 -9.01 -6.37
CA TRP A 99 -0.33 -7.61 -6.64
C TRP A 99 -0.23 -6.69 -5.43
N GLY A 100 -0.29 -7.22 -4.22
CA GLY A 100 -0.31 -6.44 -2.99
C GLY A 100 1.08 -6.00 -2.52
N SER A 101 1.13 -4.92 -1.75
CA SER A 101 2.35 -4.55 -1.02
C SER A 101 2.59 -5.46 0.18
N ALA A 102 3.85 -5.51 0.64
CA ALA A 102 4.23 -6.19 1.88
C ALA A 102 3.42 -5.68 3.08
N ASP A 103 3.19 -4.36 3.16
CA ASP A 103 2.40 -3.74 4.23
C ASP A 103 0.93 -4.20 4.21
N THR A 104 0.36 -4.36 3.01
CA THR A 104 -1.03 -4.83 2.88
C THR A 104 -1.17 -6.30 3.27
N LEU A 105 -0.22 -7.14 2.86
CA LEU A 105 -0.16 -8.54 3.27
C LEU A 105 0.03 -8.68 4.79
N GLN A 106 0.92 -7.87 5.37
CA GLN A 106 1.15 -7.84 6.81
C GLN A 106 -0.11 -7.40 7.57
N ALA A 107 -0.81 -6.36 7.10
CA ALA A 107 -2.07 -5.92 7.68
C ALA A 107 -3.14 -7.02 7.62
N LEU A 108 -3.20 -7.78 6.52
CA LEU A 108 -4.10 -8.93 6.39
C LEU A 108 -3.73 -10.07 7.35
N ASP A 109 -2.44 -10.39 7.50
CA ASP A 109 -1.97 -11.46 8.38
C ASP A 109 -2.23 -11.16 9.86
N GLN A 110 -2.18 -9.88 10.24
CA GLN A 110 -2.55 -9.41 11.58
C GLN A 110 -4.02 -9.68 11.94
N MET A 111 -4.89 -9.98 10.96
CA MET A 111 -6.28 -10.37 11.22
C MET A 111 -6.39 -11.62 12.09
N SER A 112 -5.45 -12.56 11.92
CA SER A 112 -5.44 -13.80 12.71
C SER A 112 -5.16 -13.54 14.21
N GLY A 113 -4.56 -12.39 14.54
CA GLY A 113 -4.33 -11.93 15.90
C GLY A 113 -5.58 -11.37 16.61
N LEU A 114 -6.70 -11.18 15.90
CA LEU A 114 -7.98 -10.74 16.47
C LEU A 114 -8.71 -11.82 17.30
N GLN A 115 -8.07 -12.97 17.55
CA GLN A 115 -8.62 -14.06 18.38
C GLN A 115 -8.86 -13.64 19.83
N GLN A 116 -8.28 -12.53 20.30
CA GLN A 116 -8.58 -12.01 21.62
C GLN A 116 -9.90 -11.23 21.60
N PRO A 117 -10.94 -11.68 22.33
CA PRO A 117 -12.19 -10.95 22.41
C PRO A 117 -11.93 -9.58 23.05
N ASP A 118 -12.46 -8.52 22.42
CA ASP A 118 -12.42 -7.18 22.98
C ASP A 118 -13.13 -7.18 24.35
N THR A 119 -12.35 -7.05 25.42
CA THR A 119 -12.85 -7.04 26.81
C THR A 119 -13.73 -5.84 27.13
N SER A 120 -13.76 -4.84 26.23
CA SER A 120 -14.52 -3.60 26.36
C SER A 120 -15.98 -3.69 25.88
N GLY A 121 -16.39 -4.79 25.24
CA GLY A 121 -17.72 -4.93 24.62
C GLY A 121 -17.91 -4.10 23.34
N LEU A 122 -16.86 -3.38 22.89
CA LEU A 122 -16.82 -2.63 21.64
C LEU A 122 -15.81 -3.28 20.68
N PRO A 123 -16.05 -3.30 19.35
CA PRO A 123 -15.13 -3.89 18.37
C PRO A 123 -13.90 -3.01 18.09
N ILE A 124 -13.16 -2.61 19.13
CA ILE A 124 -11.97 -1.75 19.07
C ILE A 124 -10.86 -2.40 18.26
N ALA A 125 -10.53 -3.66 18.55
CA ALA A 125 -9.47 -4.39 17.86
C ALA A 125 -9.79 -4.58 16.37
N GLY A 126 -11.03 -4.98 16.06
CA GLY A 126 -11.52 -5.13 14.70
C GLY A 126 -11.49 -3.81 13.91
N THR A 127 -11.93 -2.72 14.54
CA THR A 127 -11.92 -1.38 13.91
C THR A 127 -10.50 -0.87 13.66
N ARG A 128 -9.57 -1.09 14.59
CA ARG A 128 -8.15 -0.74 14.39
C ARG A 128 -7.51 -1.56 13.29
N TRP A 129 -7.81 -2.84 13.23
CA TRP A 129 -7.32 -3.71 12.17
C TRP A 129 -7.83 -3.26 10.80
N LEU A 130 -9.13 -2.98 10.68
CA LEU A 130 -9.72 -2.40 9.47
C LEU A 130 -9.02 -1.10 9.06
N ALA A 131 -8.79 -0.20 10.02
CA ALA A 131 -8.08 1.05 9.78
C ALA A 131 -6.66 0.82 9.24
N ARG A 132 -5.91 -0.14 9.81
CA ARG A 132 -4.58 -0.50 9.31
C ARG A 132 -4.64 -1.07 7.90
N LEU A 133 -5.59 -1.96 7.63
CA LEU A 133 -5.78 -2.55 6.31
C LEU A 133 -6.11 -1.48 5.26
N PHE A 134 -7.04 -0.58 5.55
CA PHE A 134 -7.41 0.51 4.64
C PHE A 134 -6.25 1.49 4.42
N SER A 135 -5.49 1.80 5.46
CA SER A 135 -4.29 2.64 5.33
C SER A 135 -3.26 2.01 4.41
N ALA A 136 -2.98 0.71 4.57
CA ALA A 136 -2.02 -0.02 3.74
C ALA A 136 -2.45 -0.08 2.28
N ILE A 137 -3.72 -0.41 2.02
CA ILE A 137 -4.30 -0.43 0.67
C ILE A 137 -4.21 0.95 0.00
N ARG A 138 -4.62 2.01 0.70
CA ARG A 138 -4.61 3.37 0.13
C ARG A 138 -3.20 3.86 -0.15
N THR A 139 -2.25 3.55 0.73
CA THR A 139 -0.84 3.84 0.54
C THR A 139 -0.27 3.09 -0.66
N ASP A 140 -0.59 1.79 -0.82
CA ASP A 140 -0.18 1.01 -2.00
C ASP A 140 -0.80 1.52 -3.31
N LEU A 141 -2.00 2.10 -3.23
CA LEU A 141 -2.65 2.80 -4.35
C LEU A 141 -2.13 4.25 -4.53
N GLY A 142 -1.11 4.68 -3.78
CA GLY A 142 -0.46 5.98 -3.94
C GLY A 142 -1.18 7.17 -3.29
N HIS A 143 -2.14 6.93 -2.39
CA HIS A 143 -2.80 8.00 -1.66
C HIS A 143 -1.90 8.53 -0.53
N LYS A 144 -1.94 9.85 -0.32
CA LYS A 144 -1.25 10.53 0.79
C LYS A 144 -2.30 11.00 1.79
N ASP A 145 -2.73 10.08 2.63
CA ASP A 145 -3.79 10.36 3.61
C ASP A 145 -3.25 11.09 4.83
N PRO A 146 -4.04 12.01 5.43
CA PRO A 146 -3.69 12.59 6.71
C PRO A 146 -3.75 11.53 7.82
N PRO A 147 -3.01 11.72 8.93
CA PRO A 147 -3.06 10.83 10.09
C PRO A 147 -4.51 10.63 10.56
N GLY A 148 -4.91 9.38 10.78
CA GLY A 148 -6.25 9.04 11.27
C GLY A 148 -7.35 8.92 10.20
N ALA A 149 -7.10 9.27 8.93
CA ALA A 149 -8.11 9.13 7.88
C ALA A 149 -8.64 7.69 7.74
N ALA A 150 -7.75 6.70 7.81
CA ALA A 150 -8.12 5.29 7.72
C ALA A 150 -8.94 4.82 8.93
N LEU A 151 -8.73 5.42 10.10
CA LEU A 151 -9.53 5.16 11.28
C LEU A 151 -10.95 5.73 11.12
N GLU A 152 -11.08 6.96 10.60
CA GLU A 152 -12.38 7.55 10.31
C GLU A 152 -13.16 6.77 9.25
N MET A 153 -12.48 6.22 8.23
CA MET A 153 -13.09 5.30 7.27
C MET A 153 -13.60 4.03 7.94
N ALA A 154 -12.80 3.41 8.81
CA ALA A 154 -13.21 2.22 9.55
C ALA A 154 -14.38 2.50 10.52
N LEU A 155 -14.34 3.64 11.24
CA LEU A 155 -15.43 4.09 12.11
C LEU A 155 -16.71 4.39 11.32
N GLY A 156 -16.58 4.89 10.09
CA GLY A 156 -17.68 5.12 9.15
C GLY A 156 -18.49 3.86 8.82
N MET A 157 -17.95 2.67 9.08
CA MET A 157 -18.64 1.40 8.88
C MET A 157 -19.59 1.03 10.03
N LEU A 158 -19.49 1.70 11.18
CA LEU A 158 -20.28 1.40 12.36
C LEU A 158 -21.52 2.29 12.42
N ASN A 159 -22.64 1.75 12.92
CA ASN A 159 -23.85 2.54 13.16
C ASN A 159 -23.70 3.43 14.41
N GLU A 160 -24.48 4.51 14.50
CA GLU A 160 -24.68 5.20 15.78
C GLU A 160 -25.62 4.37 16.67
N PRO A 161 -25.37 4.22 17.99
CA PRO A 161 -24.41 4.95 18.82
C PRO A 161 -22.99 4.34 18.92
N ASP A 162 -22.77 3.15 18.32
CA ASP A 162 -21.51 2.39 18.47
C ASP A 162 -20.29 3.18 18.01
N ARG A 163 -20.43 3.95 16.93
CA ARG A 163 -19.40 4.85 16.40
C ARG A 163 -18.96 5.90 17.41
N SER A 164 -19.90 6.61 18.04
CA SER A 164 -19.61 7.63 19.04
C SER A 164 -18.95 7.05 20.29
N ASN A 165 -19.43 5.89 20.74
CA ASN A 165 -18.86 5.16 21.87
C ASN A 165 -17.42 4.73 21.61
N LEU A 166 -17.13 4.26 20.39
CA LEU A 166 -15.79 3.86 19.96
C LEU A 166 -14.81 5.02 19.86
N ARG A 167 -15.25 6.17 19.32
CA ARG A 167 -14.41 7.39 19.33
C ARG A 167 -14.02 7.79 20.76
N ALA A 168 -14.98 7.78 21.68
CA ALA A 168 -14.72 8.10 23.08
C ALA A 168 -13.80 7.08 23.76
N ALA A 169 -13.93 5.79 23.44
CA ALA A 169 -13.05 4.73 23.97
C ALA A 169 -11.63 4.85 23.41
N MET A 170 -11.48 5.15 22.11
CA MET A 170 -10.19 5.28 21.45
C MET A 170 -9.40 6.50 21.91
N ALA A 171 -10.06 7.62 22.19
CA ALA A 171 -9.43 8.83 22.73
C ALA A 171 -8.78 8.62 24.12
N LYS A 172 -9.18 7.56 24.84
CA LYS A 172 -8.66 7.22 26.18
C LYS A 172 -7.49 6.23 26.14
N LEU A 173 -7.19 5.64 24.99
CA LEU A 173 -6.11 4.67 24.85
C LEU A 173 -4.77 5.41 24.63
N PRO A 174 -3.69 5.04 25.34
CA PRO A 174 -2.38 5.60 25.07
C PRO A 174 -1.94 5.21 23.65
N ASN A 175 -1.29 6.16 22.96
CA ASN A 175 -0.70 5.97 21.62
C ASN A 175 0.37 4.89 21.61
#